data_AF-A0A2L2WUW2-F1
#
_entry.id   AF-A0A2L2WUW2-F1
#
_cell.length_a   1.000
_cell.length_b   1.000
_cell.length_c   1.000
_cell.angle_alpha   90.00
_cell.angle_beta   90.00
_cell.angle_gamma   90.00
#
_symmetry.space_group_name_H-M   'P 1'
#
loop_
_entity.id
_entity.type
_entity.pdbx_description
1 polymer ?
#
loop_
_entity_poly.entity_id
_entity_poly.type
_entity_poly.pdbx_seq_one_letter_code
_entity_poly.pdbx_strand_id
1 'polypeptide(L)'
;METNNLTLDQLQHMQLIIENHNIKKDYQAIDAILPMALVLVKSKIQDIHDSQNESQFYVPNLINYLLHRLSNNEEPLSKEEYQFMRGEVAQLSMSDFKPANSDIMGYHLQVLTVQEISEMILALKHFFQLI
;
A
#
# COMPACT_ATOMS: atom_id res chain seq x y z
N MET A 1 -1.24 20.09 11.19
CA MET A 1 -0.72 18.81 10.69
C MET A 1 0.45 19.15 9.80
N GLU A 2 1.65 18.69 10.12
CA GLU A 2 2.82 18.93 9.28
C GLU A 2 2.67 18.11 8.00
N THR A 3 2.49 18.80 6.88
CA THR A 3 2.63 18.22 5.55
C THR A 3 4.07 17.78 5.37
N ASN A 4 4.30 16.47 5.27
CA ASN A 4 5.57 15.89 4.87
C ASN A 4 5.89 16.34 3.43
N ASN A 5 6.50 17.51 3.29
CA ASN A 5 6.92 18.04 2.00
C ASN A 5 8.21 17.34 1.57
N LEU A 6 8.08 16.34 0.70
CA LEU A 6 9.22 15.75 0.00
C LEU A 6 9.94 16.83 -0.82
N THR A 7 11.26 16.89 -0.71
CA THR A 7 12.06 17.85 -1.48
C THR A 7 12.35 17.30 -2.89
N LEU A 8 12.63 18.20 -3.83
CA LEU A 8 13.01 17.83 -5.20
C LEU A 8 14.23 16.90 -5.23
N ASP A 9 15.19 17.11 -4.33
CA ASP A 9 16.40 16.30 -4.19
C ASP A 9 16.07 14.86 -3.74
N GLN A 10 15.11 14.69 -2.84
CA GLN A 10 14.65 13.36 -2.40
C GLN A 10 13.98 12.59 -3.55
N LEU A 11 13.18 13.27 -4.37
CA LEU A 11 12.53 12.69 -5.56
C LEU A 11 13.55 12.28 -6.63
N GLN A 12 14.53 13.13 -6.91
CA GLN A 12 15.61 12.84 -7.86
C GLN A 12 16.47 11.66 -7.38
N HIS A 13 16.75 11.58 -6.08
CA HIS A 13 17.49 10.46 -5.50
C HIS A 13 16.73 9.14 -5.62
N MET A 14 15.41 9.14 -5.37
CA MET A 14 14.56 7.97 -5.59
C MET A 14 14.56 7.52 -7.04
N GLN A 15 14.39 8.45 -7.98
CA GLN A 15 14.40 8.14 -9.41
C GLN A 15 15.71 7.48 -9.82
N LEU A 16 16.84 8.01 -9.35
CA LEU A 16 18.16 7.46 -9.65
C LEU A 16 18.35 6.04 -9.08
N ILE A 17 17.82 5.76 -7.88
CA ILE A 17 17.85 4.42 -7.30
C ILE A 17 17.00 3.43 -8.11
N ILE A 18 15.80 3.84 -8.53
CA ILE A 18 14.90 3.01 -9.35
C ILE A 18 15.53 2.71 -10.71
N GLU A 19 16.06 3.72 -11.39
CA GLU A 19 16.73 3.57 -12.69
C GLU A 19 17.94 2.65 -12.61
N ASN A 20 18.73 2.77 -11.53
CA ASN A 20 19.90 1.92 -11.31
C ASN A 20 19.53 0.49 -10.88
N HIS A 21 18.40 0.29 -10.21
CA HIS A 21 17.97 -1.04 -9.81
C HIS A 21 17.69 -1.94 -11.01
N ASN A 22 17.11 -1.41 -12.10
CA ASN A 22 16.90 -2.16 -13.35
C ASN A 22 18.21 -2.69 -13.97
N ILE A 23 19.35 -2.07 -13.64
CA ILE A 23 20.67 -2.44 -14.15
C ILE A 23 21.42 -3.33 -13.15
N LYS A 24 21.41 -2.98 -11.86
CA LYS A 24 22.27 -3.58 -10.84
C LYS A 24 21.56 -4.55 -9.90
N LYS A 25 20.22 -4.58 -9.90
CA LYS A 25 19.39 -5.36 -8.96
C LYS A 25 19.80 -5.14 -7.50
N ASP A 26 20.07 -3.89 -7.14
CA ASP A 26 20.45 -3.52 -5.78
C ASP A 26 19.19 -3.37 -4.91
N TYR A 27 18.87 -4.44 -4.18
CA TYR A 27 17.68 -4.50 -3.32
C TYR A 27 17.84 -3.68 -2.02
N GLN A 28 19.08 -3.46 -1.54
CA GLN A 28 19.31 -2.62 -0.36
C GLN A 28 19.01 -1.15 -0.64
N ALA A 29 19.35 -0.68 -1.85
CA ALA A 29 19.02 0.67 -2.28
C ALA A 29 17.50 0.86 -2.44
N ILE A 30 16.77 -0.16 -2.90
CA ILE A 30 15.29 -0.16 -2.98
C ILE A 30 14.66 -0.06 -1.58
N ASP A 31 15.15 -0.84 -0.61
CA ASP A 31 14.64 -0.80 0.76
C ASP A 31 14.81 0.60 1.40
N ALA A 32 15.89 1.30 1.07
CA ALA A 32 16.16 2.65 1.58
C ALA A 32 15.15 3.71 1.09
N ILE A 33 14.51 3.49 -0.08
CA ILE A 33 13.52 4.42 -0.64
C ILE A 33 12.07 3.99 -0.38
N LEU A 34 11.86 2.79 0.18
CA LEU A 34 10.54 2.23 0.46
C LEU A 34 9.67 3.15 1.34
N PRO A 35 10.16 3.78 2.42
CA PRO A 35 9.35 4.69 3.24
C PRO A 35 8.88 5.93 2.47
N MET A 36 9.73 6.48 1.59
CA MET A 36 9.37 7.65 0.78
C MET A 36 8.40 7.29 -0.35
N ALA A 37 8.54 6.12 -0.95
CA ALA A 37 7.57 5.59 -1.91
C ALA A 37 6.19 5.41 -1.27
N LEU A 38 6.13 4.91 -0.03
CA LEU A 38 4.88 4.77 0.74
C LEU A 38 4.25 6.13 1.06
N VAL A 39 5.04 7.16 1.36
CA VAL A 39 4.54 8.53 1.54
C VAL A 39 3.93 9.10 0.25
N LEU A 40 4.55 8.87 -0.91
CA LEU A 40 4.01 9.29 -2.21
C LEU A 40 2.73 8.54 -2.59
N VAL A 41 2.65 7.25 -2.28
CA VAL A 41 1.43 6.45 -2.46
C VAL A 41 0.33 7.01 -1.57
N LYS A 42 0.62 7.31 -0.30
CA LYS A 42 -0.35 7.92 0.64
C LYS A 42 -0.80 9.31 0.18
N SER A 43 0.11 10.16 -0.31
CA SER A 43 -0.26 11.50 -0.79
C SER A 43 -1.12 11.42 -2.05
N LYS A 44 -0.82 10.50 -2.98
CA LYS A 44 -1.69 10.26 -4.14
C LYS A 44 -3.06 9.74 -3.73
N ILE A 45 -3.15 8.80 -2.79
CA ILE A 45 -4.43 8.32 -2.24
C ILE A 45 -5.23 9.49 -1.64
N GLN A 46 -4.55 10.44 -0.99
CA GLN A 46 -5.18 11.63 -0.43
C GLN A 46 -5.71 12.60 -1.50
N ASP A 47 -4.96 12.83 -2.59
CA ASP A 47 -5.37 13.70 -3.72
C ASP A 47 -6.46 13.06 -4.59
N ILE A 48 -6.51 11.73 -4.63
CA ILE A 48 -7.48 10.93 -5.37
C ILE A 48 -8.88 10.98 -4.73
N HIS A 49 -8.98 11.27 -3.43
CA HIS A 49 -10.27 11.44 -2.75
C HIS A 49 -11.12 12.64 -3.25
N ASP A 50 -10.57 13.52 -4.09
CA ASP A 50 -11.28 14.65 -4.72
C ASP A 50 -11.79 14.34 -6.16
N SER A 51 -11.59 13.12 -6.67
CA SER A 51 -11.98 12.69 -8.02
C SER A 51 -13.41 12.11 -8.06
N GLN A 52 -14.34 12.81 -8.71
CA GLN A 52 -15.78 12.47 -8.79
C GLN A 52 -16.12 11.27 -9.69
N ASN A 53 -15.15 10.47 -10.16
CA ASN A 53 -15.37 9.39 -11.13
C ASN A 53 -14.87 8.01 -10.68
N GLU A 54 -14.40 7.87 -9.45
CA GLU A 54 -13.87 6.60 -8.98
C GLU A 54 -14.92 5.70 -8.35
N SER A 55 -14.77 4.41 -8.62
CA SER A 55 -15.64 3.39 -8.05
C SER A 55 -15.35 3.27 -6.56
N GLN A 56 -16.40 3.21 -5.76
CA GLN A 56 -16.26 2.94 -4.34
C GLN A 56 -16.18 1.44 -4.13
N PHE A 57 -15.18 0.98 -3.39
CA PHE A 57 -15.00 -0.41 -3.02
C PHE A 57 -14.95 -0.58 -1.51
N TYR A 58 -15.45 -1.72 -1.07
CA TYR A 58 -15.27 -2.23 0.27
C TYR A 58 -13.94 -2.98 0.36
N VAL A 59 -13.04 -2.45 1.18
CA VAL A 59 -11.77 -3.06 1.55
C VAL A 59 -11.97 -3.89 2.81
N PRO A 60 -11.50 -5.14 2.90
CA PRO A 60 -11.59 -5.90 4.14
C PRO A 60 -10.93 -5.15 5.31
N ASN A 61 -11.59 -5.09 6.47
CA ASN A 61 -11.07 -4.36 7.64
C ASN A 61 -9.66 -4.82 8.05
N LEU A 62 -9.37 -6.11 7.84
CA LEU A 62 -8.05 -6.70 8.06
C LEU A 62 -6.96 -6.02 7.21
N ILE A 63 -7.25 -5.78 5.93
CA ILE A 63 -6.32 -5.12 5.01
C ILE A 63 -6.15 -3.66 5.37
N ASN A 64 -7.25 -2.96 5.71
CA ASN A 64 -7.17 -1.58 6.16
C ASN A 64 -6.32 -1.44 7.45
N TYR A 65 -6.52 -2.35 8.41
CA TYR A 65 -5.71 -2.42 9.63
C TYR A 65 -4.22 -2.69 9.32
N LEU A 66 -3.94 -3.66 8.47
CA LEU A 66 -2.58 -4.00 8.06
C LEU A 66 -1.88 -2.82 7.41
N LEU A 67 -2.52 -2.15 6.45
CA LEU A 67 -1.96 -0.97 5.78
C LEU A 67 -1.69 0.16 6.77
N HIS A 68 -2.63 0.41 7.69
CA HIS A 68 -2.43 1.40 8.74
C HIS A 68 -1.18 1.08 9.57
N ARG A 69 -1.02 -0.17 10.02
CA ARG A 69 0.15 -0.61 10.81
C ARG A 69 1.45 -0.57 10.01
N LEU A 70 1.45 -0.94 8.73
CA LEU A 70 2.63 -0.85 7.87
C LEU A 70 3.02 0.60 7.56
N SER A 71 2.05 1.52 7.58
CA SER A 71 2.29 2.95 7.36
C SER A 71 2.73 3.71 8.62
N ASN A 72 2.67 3.08 9.80
CA ASN A 72 3.08 3.69 11.06
C ASN A 72 4.14 2.82 11.77
N ASN A 73 5.37 3.36 11.89
CA ASN A 73 6.49 2.67 12.51
C ASN A 73 6.40 2.60 14.05
N GLU A 74 5.40 3.22 14.67
CA GLU A 74 5.23 3.21 16.14
C GLU A 74 4.78 1.85 16.68
N GLU A 75 4.09 1.05 15.87
CA GLU A 75 3.57 -0.27 16.27
C GLU A 75 3.87 -1.35 15.21
N PRO A 76 5.11 -1.86 15.14
CA PRO A 76 5.43 -2.95 14.23
C PRO A 76 4.59 -4.20 14.54
N LEU A 77 4.39 -5.06 13.54
CA LEU A 77 3.72 -6.35 13.73
C LEU A 77 4.61 -7.26 14.58
N SER A 78 4.03 -7.90 15.59
CA SER A 78 4.68 -9.01 16.28
C SER A 78 4.90 -10.19 15.32
N LYS A 79 5.75 -11.14 15.71
CA LYS A 79 6.03 -12.32 14.89
C LYS A 79 4.77 -13.16 14.61
N GLU A 80 3.89 -13.27 15.60
CA GLU A 80 2.63 -14.02 15.49
C GLU A 80 1.66 -13.33 14.53
N GLU A 81 1.47 -12.02 14.70
CA GLU A 81 0.66 -11.19 13.79
C GLU A 81 1.21 -11.24 12.36
N TYR A 82 2.54 -11.16 12.20
CA TYR A 82 3.17 -11.25 10.88
C TYR A 82 2.85 -12.59 10.19
N GLN A 83 2.95 -13.72 10.89
CA GLN A 83 2.64 -15.03 10.32
C GLN A 83 1.15 -15.20 10.01
N PHE A 84 0.28 -14.69 10.88
CA PHE A 84 -1.16 -14.68 10.65
C PHE A 84 -1.50 -13.86 9.40
N MET A 85 -1.05 -12.60 9.34
CA MET A 85 -1.30 -11.69 8.22
C MET A 85 -0.71 -12.23 6.91
N ARG A 86 0.47 -12.88 6.96
CA ARG A 86 1.04 -13.56 5.80
C ARG A 86 0.11 -14.63 5.23
N GLY A 87 -0.53 -15.42 6.10
CA GLY A 87 -1.50 -16.44 5.70
C GLY A 87 -2.73 -15.85 5.02
N GLU A 88 -3.27 -14.77 5.58
CA GLU A 88 -4.42 -14.06 5.03
C GLU A 88 -4.10 -13.40 3.68
N VAL A 89 -2.95 -12.72 3.58
CA VAL A 89 -2.48 -12.08 2.33
C VAL A 89 -2.17 -13.09 1.23
N ALA A 90 -1.73 -14.30 1.58
CA ALA A 90 -1.52 -15.36 0.59
C ALA A 90 -2.80 -15.74 -0.16
N GLN A 91 -3.95 -15.68 0.52
CA GLN A 91 -5.26 -15.98 -0.06
C GLN A 91 -5.94 -14.75 -0.66
N LEU A 92 -5.48 -13.55 -0.32
CA LEU A 92 -6.05 -12.28 -0.79
C LEU A 92 -6.09 -12.20 -2.32
N SER A 93 -7.25 -11.80 -2.83
CA SER A 93 -7.60 -11.75 -4.23
C SER A 93 -8.49 -10.55 -4.55
N MET A 94 -8.67 -10.25 -5.84
CA MET A 94 -9.56 -9.18 -6.29
C MET A 94 -11.01 -9.38 -5.85
N SER A 95 -11.48 -10.64 -5.74
CA SER A 95 -12.86 -10.93 -5.33
C SER A 95 -13.17 -10.60 -3.87
N ASP A 96 -12.14 -10.42 -3.05
CA ASP A 96 -12.30 -9.99 -1.67
C ASP A 96 -12.70 -8.51 -1.58
N PHE A 97 -12.48 -7.73 -2.64
CA PHE A 97 -12.90 -6.34 -2.76
C PHE A 97 -14.24 -6.26 -3.47
N LYS A 98 -15.24 -5.69 -2.80
CA LYS A 98 -16.61 -5.65 -3.31
C LYS A 98 -16.99 -4.22 -3.73
N PRO A 99 -17.73 -4.03 -4.83
CA PRO A 99 -18.29 -2.72 -5.16
C PRO A 99 -19.18 -2.22 -4.01
N ALA A 100 -19.17 -0.92 -3.75
CA ALA A 100 -19.95 -0.32 -2.67
C ALA A 100 -21.42 -0.15 -3.04
N ASN A 101 -22.15 -1.26 -3.13
CA ASN A 101 -23.56 -1.30 -3.51
C ASN A 101 -24.52 -1.58 -2.32
N SER A 102 -24.00 -1.89 -1.14
CA SER A 102 -24.76 -2.10 0.11
C SER A 102 -23.80 -2.16 1.30
N ASP A 103 -24.21 -1.74 2.51
CA ASP A 103 -23.37 -1.84 3.71
C ASP A 103 -22.97 -3.29 4.03
N ILE A 104 -21.66 -3.54 4.15
CA ILE A 104 -21.10 -4.87 4.43
C ILE A 104 -20.30 -4.82 5.74
N MET A 105 -20.77 -5.58 6.73
CA MET A 105 -20.05 -5.75 8.00
C MET A 105 -18.69 -6.41 7.78
N GLY A 106 -17.64 -5.90 8.43
CA GLY A 106 -16.27 -6.40 8.29
C GLY A 106 -15.45 -5.71 7.19
N TYR A 107 -15.99 -4.67 6.55
CA TYR A 107 -15.35 -3.92 5.48
C TYR A 107 -15.34 -2.42 5.76
N HIS A 108 -14.37 -1.73 5.16
CA HIS A 108 -14.22 -0.29 5.17
C HIS A 108 -14.48 0.26 3.77
N LEU A 109 -15.31 1.29 3.66
CA LEU A 109 -15.57 1.96 2.40
C LEU A 109 -14.35 2.80 1.99
N GLN A 110 -13.80 2.55 0.82
CA GLN A 110 -12.69 3.31 0.27
C GLN A 110 -12.93 3.60 -1.23
N VAL A 111 -12.53 4.78 -1.66
CA VAL A 111 -12.53 5.13 -3.08
C VAL A 111 -11.27 4.53 -3.69
N LEU A 112 -11.43 3.57 -4.60
CA LEU A 112 -10.33 2.83 -5.21
C LEU A 112 -10.70 2.43 -6.64
N THR A 113 -9.71 2.37 -7.52
CA THR A 113 -9.84 1.77 -8.84
C THR A 113 -9.49 0.29 -8.80
N VAL A 114 -9.94 -0.47 -9.80
CA VAL A 114 -9.56 -1.89 -9.98
C VAL A 114 -8.04 -2.05 -10.07
N GLN A 115 -7.36 -1.08 -10.67
CA GLN A 115 -5.90 -1.06 -10.78
C GLN A 115 -5.24 -0.91 -9.40
N GLU A 116 -5.70 0.04 -8.58
CA GLU A 116 -5.15 0.25 -7.23
C GLU A 116 -5.35 -0.97 -6.32
N ILE A 117 -6.48 -1.65 -6.44
CA ILE A 117 -6.72 -2.91 -5.71
C ILE A 117 -5.70 -3.96 -6.14
N SER A 118 -5.47 -4.12 -7.45
CA SER A 118 -4.48 -5.07 -7.97
C SER A 118 -3.06 -4.74 -7.49
N GLU A 119 -2.67 -3.47 -7.55
CA GLU A 119 -1.36 -3.00 -7.09
C GLU A 119 -1.18 -3.19 -5.58
N MET A 120 -2.21 -2.92 -4.79
CA MET A 120 -2.21 -3.17 -3.35
C MET A 120 -2.02 -4.65 -3.01
N ILE A 121 -2.76 -5.56 -3.67
CA ILE A 121 -2.60 -7.01 -3.47
C ILE A 121 -1.15 -7.42 -3.79
N LEU A 122 -0.61 -6.94 -4.91
CA LEU A 122 0.78 -7.24 -5.31
C LEU A 122 1.80 -6.71 -4.29
N ALA A 123 1.64 -5.47 -3.84
CA ALA A 123 2.53 -4.86 -2.86
C ALA A 123 2.53 -5.62 -1.53
N LEU A 124 1.35 -6.01 -1.04
CA LEU A 124 1.22 -6.82 0.18
C LEU A 124 1.84 -8.21 0.00
N LYS A 125 1.63 -8.87 -1.14
CA LYS A 125 2.26 -10.17 -1.43
C LYS A 125 3.78 -10.07 -1.51
N HIS A 126 4.30 -8.98 -2.08
CA HIS A 126 5.74 -8.72 -2.11
C HIS A 126 6.30 -8.47 -0.70
N PHE A 127 5.63 -7.66 0.12
CA PHE A 127 6.03 -7.40 1.52
C PHE A 127 6.17 -8.70 2.33
N PHE A 128 5.27 -9.66 2.11
CA PHE A 128 5.29 -10.97 2.78
C PHE A 128 6.13 -12.05 2.07
N GLN A 129 6.86 -11.68 1.01
CA GLN A 129 7.72 -12.58 0.23
C GLN A 129 6.94 -13.80 -0.30
N LEU A 130 5.76 -13.55 -0.86
CA LEU A 130 4.87 -14.58 -1.42
C LEU A 130 4.96 -14.70 -2.95
N ILE A 131 5.68 -13.77 -3.59
CA ILE A 131 5.95 -13.71 -5.04
C ILE A 131 7.38 -13.26 -5.30
#